data_AF-V2W6T8-F1
#
_entry.id   AF-V2W6T8-F1
#
_cell.length_a   1.000
_cell.length_b   1.000
_cell.length_c   1.000
_cell.angle_alpha   90.00
_cell.angle_beta   90.00
_cell.angle_gamma   90.00
#
_symmetry.space_group_name_H-M   'P 1'
#
loop_
_entity.id
_entity.type
_entity.pdbx_description
1 polymer ?
#
loop_
_entity_poly.entity_id
_entity_poly.type
_entity_poly.pdbx_seq_one_letter_code
_entity_poly.pdbx_strand_id
1 'polypeptide(L)'
;MELPTPTPTPKHKNCRELLQELRITSEKAQELAGRLKEQNSHNEYIERKRVLLTCSMCTELLSMPYLLDCGYNICGGCLKKYQEAKVEVPFYNKEPLQCPVTSCEQEIVFCSVRNHVLDTVVQTFAKEKDSTVRKPMLLWWPGAPTFT
;
A
#
# COMPACT_ATOMS: atom_id res chain seq x y z
N MET A 1 -69.20 12.06 15.47
CA MET A 1 -68.09 13.04 15.47
C MET A 1 -67.09 12.56 16.49
N GLU A 2 -66.07 11.83 16.07
CA GLU A 2 -65.02 11.33 16.96
C GLU A 2 -63.89 12.36 17.02
N LEU A 3 -63.47 12.73 18.25
CA LEU A 3 -62.34 13.62 18.46
C LEU A 3 -61.03 12.91 18.07
N PRO A 4 -60.08 13.59 17.40
CA PRO A 4 -58.78 13.01 17.10
C PRO A 4 -57.99 12.76 18.39
N THR A 5 -57.42 11.56 18.51
CA THR A 5 -56.56 11.17 19.62
C THR A 5 -55.25 11.97 19.59
N PRO A 6 -54.69 12.35 20.76
CA PRO A 6 -53.47 13.12 20.83
C PRO A 6 -52.30 12.31 20.25
N THR A 7 -51.64 12.86 19.25
CA THR A 7 -50.40 12.31 18.68
C THR A 7 -49.27 12.39 19.71
N PRO A 8 -48.40 11.37 19.79
CA PRO A 8 -47.30 11.36 20.75
C PRO A 8 -46.34 12.51 20.43
N THR A 9 -46.24 13.47 21.34
CA THR A 9 -45.30 14.59 21.22
C THR A 9 -43.86 14.09 21.36
N PRO A 10 -42.91 14.65 20.58
CA PRO A 10 -41.50 14.28 20.72
C PRO A 10 -41.03 14.62 22.12
N LYS A 11 -40.55 13.62 22.87
CA LYS A 11 -40.01 13.82 24.22
C LYS A 11 -38.79 14.73 24.11
N HIS A 12 -38.90 15.96 24.62
CA HIS A 12 -37.77 16.88 24.73
C HIS A 12 -36.78 16.32 25.75
N LYS A 13 -35.56 16.03 25.31
CA LYS A 13 -34.47 15.63 26.20
C LYS A 13 -34.16 16.75 27.18
N ASN A 14 -33.94 16.42 28.44
CA ASN A 14 -33.53 17.42 29.42
C ASN A 14 -32.03 17.76 29.25
N CYS A 15 -31.59 18.88 29.84
CA CYS A 15 -30.21 19.35 29.73
C CYS A 15 -29.17 18.30 30.18
N ARG A 16 -29.50 17.49 31.21
CA ARG A 16 -28.61 16.44 31.71
C ARG A 16 -28.42 15.32 30.70
N GLU A 17 -29.50 14.89 30.04
CA GLU A 17 -29.44 13.88 28.97
C GLU A 17 -28.61 14.37 27.78
N LEU A 18 -28.80 15.63 27.37
CA LEU A 18 -28.01 16.24 26.29
C LEU A 18 -26.52 16.30 26.63
N LEU A 19 -26.16 16.69 27.85
CA LEU A 19 -24.77 16.71 28.30
C LEU A 19 -24.14 15.31 28.37
N GLN A 20 -24.91 14.30 28.79
CA GLN A 20 -24.46 12.92 28.79
C GLN A 20 -24.23 12.40 27.37
N GLU A 21 -25.12 12.69 26.43
CA GLU A 21 -24.95 12.32 25.02
C GLU A 21 -23.75 13.00 24.37
N LEU A 22 -23.53 14.29 24.64
CA LEU A 22 -22.38 15.02 24.14
C LEU A 22 -21.07 14.39 24.64
N ARG A 23 -21.02 14.02 25.93
CA ARG A 23 -19.86 13.34 26.51
C ARG A 23 -19.58 12.00 25.83
N ILE A 24 -20.58 11.13 25.70
CA ILE A 24 -20.45 9.83 25.02
C ILE A 24 -19.99 10.02 23.57
N THR A 25 -20.53 11.03 22.88
CA THR A 25 -20.16 11.33 21.49
C THR A 25 -18.72 11.79 21.40
N SER A 26 -18.26 12.62 22.33
CA SER A 26 -16.86 13.08 22.39
C SER A 26 -15.88 11.94 22.67
N GLU A 27 -16.22 11.02 23.59
CA GLU A 27 -15.41 9.85 23.92
C GLU A 27 -15.30 8.92 22.70
N LYS A 28 -16.42 8.63 22.02
CA LYS A 28 -16.43 7.85 20.77
C LYS A 28 -15.64 8.51 19.64
N ALA A 29 -15.73 9.84 19.51
CA ALA A 29 -14.97 10.58 18.50
C ALA A 29 -13.46 10.50 18.77
N GLN A 30 -13.04 10.57 20.04
CA GLN A 30 -11.65 10.40 20.44
C GLN A 30 -11.15 8.97 20.18
N GLU A 31 -11.94 7.95 20.49
CA GLU A 31 -11.62 6.55 20.19
C GLU A 31 -11.42 6.32 18.68
N LEU A 32 -12.36 6.80 17.86
CA LEU A 32 -12.26 6.70 16.41
C LEU A 32 -11.03 7.44 15.87
N ALA A 33 -10.74 8.63 16.40
CA ALA A 33 -9.54 9.38 16.04
C ALA A 33 -8.25 8.63 16.39
N GLY A 34 -8.22 7.90 17.52
CA GLY A 34 -7.11 7.02 17.88
C GLY A 34 -6.89 5.92 16.84
N ARG A 35 -7.95 5.19 16.49
CA ARG A 35 -7.90 4.10 15.48
C ARG A 35 -7.47 4.60 14.09
N LEU A 36 -7.98 5.76 13.67
CA LEU A 36 -7.59 6.38 12.39
C LEU A 36 -6.11 6.76 12.37
N LYS A 37 -5.56 7.28 13.48
CA LYS A 37 -4.13 7.59 13.58
C LYS A 37 -3.26 6.34 13.42
N GLU A 38 -3.63 5.25 14.08
CA GLU A 38 -2.91 3.97 13.96
C GLU A 38 -2.95 3.44 12.51
N GLN A 39 -4.13 3.47 11.88
CA GLN A 39 -4.28 3.04 10.48
C GLN A 39 -3.46 3.90 9.51
N ASN A 40 -3.43 5.23 9.72
CA ASN A 40 -2.64 6.14 8.90
C ASN A 40 -1.14 5.86 9.03
N SER A 41 -0.66 5.62 10.26
CA SER A 41 0.75 5.27 10.50
C SER A 41 1.13 3.94 9.81
N HIS A 42 0.25 2.94 9.90
CA HIS A 42 0.45 1.67 9.21
C HIS A 42 0.48 1.84 7.68
N ASN A 43 -0.45 2.61 7.11
CA ASN A 43 -0.49 2.88 5.67
C ASN A 43 0.77 3.61 5.20
N GLU A 44 1.22 4.61 5.95
CA GLU A 44 2.45 5.34 5.64
C GLU A 44 3.67 4.41 5.61
N TYR A 45 3.78 3.51 6.59
CA TYR A 45 4.84 2.50 6.61
C TYR A 45 4.80 1.57 5.38
N ILE A 46 3.60 1.09 5.01
CA ILE A 46 3.42 0.23 3.83
C ILE A 46 3.81 0.94 2.54
N GLU A 47 3.47 2.21 2.38
CA GLU A 47 3.82 2.98 1.19
C GLU A 47 5.31 3.30 1.13
N ARG A 48 5.95 3.63 2.26
CA ARG A 48 7.42 3.76 2.32
C ARG A 48 8.12 2.45 1.92
N LYS A 49 7.63 1.31 2.42
CA LYS A 49 8.13 -0.02 2.04
C LYS A 49 7.91 -0.28 0.54
N ARG A 50 6.74 0.08 -0.01
CA ARG A 50 6.42 -0.09 -1.44
C ARG A 50 7.45 0.60 -2.34
N VAL A 51 7.80 1.85 -2.06
CA VAL A 51 8.75 2.64 -2.88
C VAL A 51 10.12 1.94 -2.99
N LEU A 52 10.60 1.31 -1.91
CA LEU A 52 11.87 0.58 -1.89
C LEU A 52 11.83 -0.74 -2.67
N LEU A 53 10.63 -1.26 -2.94
CA LEU A 53 10.40 -2.55 -3.60
C LEU A 53 9.94 -2.41 -5.05
N THR A 54 9.81 -1.17 -5.54
CA THR A 54 9.45 -0.86 -6.92
C THR A 54 10.66 -0.57 -7.79
N CYS A 55 10.57 -1.00 -9.04
CA CYS A 55 11.56 -0.77 -10.07
C CYS A 55 11.68 0.72 -10.39
N SER A 56 12.89 1.25 -10.36
CA SER A 56 13.15 2.67 -10.66
C SER A 56 12.98 3.04 -12.13
N MET A 57 12.79 2.04 -13.02
CA MET A 57 12.49 2.26 -14.44
C MET A 57 11.02 2.11 -14.80
N CYS A 58 10.36 1.03 -14.34
CA CYS A 58 8.98 0.74 -14.73
C CYS A 58 7.95 1.00 -13.63
N THR A 59 8.38 1.39 -12.42
CA THR A 59 7.53 1.72 -11.25
C THR A 59 6.67 0.58 -10.68
N GLU A 60 6.74 -0.61 -11.29
CA GLU A 60 6.13 -1.84 -10.79
C GLU A 60 6.97 -2.51 -9.70
N LEU A 61 6.39 -3.45 -8.95
CA LEU A 61 7.16 -4.29 -8.03
C LEU A 61 8.28 -5.02 -8.76
N LEU A 62 9.46 -5.06 -8.12
CA LEU A 62 10.66 -5.65 -8.70
C LEU A 62 10.47 -7.14 -8.99
N SER A 63 10.75 -7.53 -10.23
CA SER A 63 10.83 -8.93 -10.66
C SER A 63 12.26 -9.24 -11.07
N MET A 64 12.90 -10.17 -10.36
CA MET A 64 14.34 -10.46 -10.47
C MET A 64 15.17 -9.18 -10.39
N PRO A 65 15.21 -8.51 -9.22
CA PRO A 65 15.90 -7.23 -9.06
C PRO A 65 17.40 -7.34 -9.32
N TYR A 66 17.94 -6.34 -10.02
CA TYR A 66 19.37 -6.09 -10.16
C TYR A 66 19.71 -4.76 -9.49
N LEU A 67 20.78 -4.79 -8.70
CA LEU A 67 21.34 -3.59 -8.08
C LEU A 67 22.35 -2.98 -9.06
N LEU A 68 22.12 -1.73 -9.42
CA LEU A 68 23.05 -0.92 -10.19
C LEU A 68 24.10 -0.29 -9.24
N ASP A 69 25.27 0.05 -9.75
CA ASP A 69 26.35 0.64 -8.95
C ASP A 69 25.96 1.99 -8.32
N CYS A 70 25.04 2.71 -8.95
CA CYS A 70 24.43 3.94 -8.44
C CYS A 70 23.41 3.71 -7.31
N GLY A 71 23.14 2.46 -6.93
CA GLY A 71 22.25 2.09 -5.82
C GLY A 71 20.79 1.87 -6.21
N TYR A 72 20.39 2.17 -7.45
CA TYR A 72 19.04 1.88 -7.94
C TYR A 72 18.82 0.39 -8.18
N ASN A 73 17.58 -0.06 -7.96
CA ASN A 73 17.17 -1.43 -8.26
C ASN A 73 16.19 -1.41 -9.44
N ILE A 74 16.45 -2.28 -10.42
CA ILE A 74 15.60 -2.44 -11.60
C ILE A 74 15.27 -3.90 -11.86
N CYS A 75 14.16 -4.18 -12.55
CA CYS A 75 13.81 -5.53 -12.93
C CYS A 75 14.81 -6.10 -13.95
N GLY A 76 15.04 -7.42 -13.91
CA GLY A 76 15.89 -8.08 -14.91
C GLY A 76 15.37 -7.88 -16.35
N GLY A 77 14.05 -7.84 -16.54
CA GLY A 77 13.45 -7.52 -17.84
C GLY A 77 13.70 -6.08 -18.30
N CYS A 78 13.74 -5.11 -17.37
CA CYS A 78 14.05 -3.72 -17.68
C CYS A 78 15.52 -3.55 -18.05
N LEU A 79 16.41 -4.17 -17.26
CA LEU A 79 17.85 -4.17 -17.53
C LEU A 79 18.15 -4.77 -18.92
N LYS A 80 17.58 -5.94 -19.22
CA LYS A 80 17.78 -6.61 -20.51
C LYS A 80 17.36 -5.72 -21.68
N LYS A 81 16.16 -5.13 -21.63
CA LYS A 81 15.67 -4.20 -22.67
C LYS A 81 16.58 -3.00 -22.83
N TYR A 82 17.10 -2.46 -21.73
CA TYR A 82 18.02 -1.33 -21.77
C TYR A 82 19.34 -1.68 -22.44
N GLN A 83 19.93 -2.82 -22.08
CA GLN A 83 21.14 -3.34 -22.69
C GLN A 83 20.94 -3.60 -24.19
N GLU A 84 19.86 -4.28 -24.59
CA GLU A 84 19.52 -4.55 -25.99
C GLU A 84 19.34 -3.27 -26.82
N ALA A 85 18.85 -2.18 -26.21
CA ALA A 85 18.67 -0.89 -26.88
C ALA A 85 19.97 -0.07 -27.02
N LYS A 86 21.02 -0.40 -26.25
CA LYS A 86 22.27 0.37 -26.18
C LYS A 86 23.50 -0.39 -26.65
N VAL A 87 23.42 -1.70 -26.76
CA VAL A 87 24.53 -2.60 -27.06
C VAL A 87 24.19 -3.39 -28.30
N GLU A 88 24.76 -3.00 -29.44
CA GLU A 88 24.62 -3.76 -30.70
C GLU A 88 25.30 -5.15 -30.61
N VAL A 89 26.33 -5.28 -29.76
CA VAL A 89 27.11 -6.52 -29.56
C VAL A 89 27.38 -6.81 -28.07
N PRO A 90 26.80 -7.87 -27.48
CA PRO A 90 26.72 -8.07 -26.03
C PRO A 90 28.03 -8.38 -25.28
N PHE A 91 29.18 -8.41 -25.96
CA PHE A 91 30.44 -8.92 -25.37
C PHE A 91 31.67 -8.00 -25.45
N TYR A 92 31.60 -6.82 -26.10
CA TYR A 92 32.80 -5.99 -26.34
C TYR A 92 32.63 -4.48 -26.14
N ASN A 93 31.52 -4.02 -25.57
CA ASN A 93 31.38 -2.61 -25.23
C ASN A 93 32.27 -2.30 -24.02
N LYS A 94 33.41 -1.65 -24.27
CA LYS A 94 34.33 -1.15 -23.23
C LYS A 94 33.85 0.14 -22.58
N GLU A 95 32.80 0.75 -23.12
CA GLU A 95 32.26 2.01 -22.62
C GLU A 95 31.22 1.76 -21.52
N PRO A 96 31.31 2.51 -20.41
CA PRO A 96 30.30 2.44 -19.36
C PRO A 96 28.93 2.86 -19.90
N LEU A 97 27.88 2.19 -19.43
CA LEU A 97 26.51 2.59 -19.76
C LEU A 97 26.07 3.70 -18.82
N GLN A 98 25.27 4.63 -19.30
CA GLN A 98 24.58 5.57 -18.41
C GLN A 98 23.49 4.84 -17.62
N CYS A 99 23.18 5.31 -16.41
CA CYS A 99 22.07 4.78 -15.64
C CYS A 99 20.76 4.95 -16.43
N PRO A 100 19.91 3.92 -16.52
CA PRO A 100 18.63 4.02 -17.23
C PRO A 100 17.54 4.78 -16.46
N VAL A 101 17.79 5.14 -15.20
CA VAL A 101 16.87 5.96 -14.39
C VAL A 101 17.10 7.42 -14.76
N THR A 102 16.08 8.09 -15.30
CA THR A 102 16.20 9.44 -15.90
C THR A 102 16.65 10.52 -14.91
N SER A 103 16.43 10.34 -13.61
CA SER A 103 16.91 11.24 -12.57
C SER A 103 18.35 10.97 -12.12
N CYS A 104 19.03 9.99 -12.71
CA CYS A 104 20.37 9.56 -12.34
C CYS A 104 21.34 9.79 -13.51
N GLU A 105 22.40 10.54 -13.25
CA GLU A 105 23.42 10.88 -14.26
C GLU A 105 24.70 10.03 -14.10
N GLN A 106 24.64 8.94 -13.33
CA GLN A 106 25.80 8.11 -13.05
C GLN A 106 26.00 7.04 -14.12
N GLU A 107 27.28 6.76 -14.40
CA GLU A 107 27.70 5.60 -15.16
C GLU A 107 27.52 4.32 -14.35
N ILE A 108 27.15 3.23 -15.02
CA ILE A 108 26.99 1.91 -14.44
C ILE A 108 27.88 0.92 -15.18
N VAL A 109 28.47 -0.01 -14.43
CA VAL A 109 29.23 -1.11 -15.00
C VAL A 109 28.25 -2.15 -15.52
N PHE A 110 28.57 -2.75 -16.66
CA PHE A 110 27.71 -3.75 -17.32
C PHE A 110 27.40 -4.97 -16.43
N CYS A 111 28.29 -5.27 -15.48
CA CYS A 111 28.17 -6.38 -14.52
C CYS A 111 27.25 -6.06 -13.34
N SER A 112 25.98 -5.77 -13.60
CA SER A 112 24.99 -5.63 -12.53
C SER A 112 24.80 -6.96 -11.77
N VAL A 113 24.72 -6.88 -10.44
CA VAL A 113 24.56 -8.06 -9.57
C VAL A 113 23.08 -8.27 -9.27
N ARG A 114 22.61 -9.51 -9.40
CA ARG A 114 21.24 -9.86 -9.00
C ARG A 114 21.09 -9.77 -7.48
N ASN A 115 20.07 -9.05 -7.03
CA ASN A 115 19.80 -8.84 -5.61
C ASN A 115 18.80 -9.88 -5.06
N HIS A 116 19.30 -11.08 -4.76
CA HIS A 116 18.45 -12.19 -4.27
C HIS A 116 17.73 -11.89 -2.94
N VAL A 117 18.34 -11.06 -2.08
CA VAL A 117 17.73 -10.64 -0.82
C VAL A 117 16.48 -9.81 -1.12
N LEU A 118 16.62 -8.82 -2.02
CA LEU A 118 15.50 -7.96 -2.39
C LEU A 118 14.38 -8.74 -3.07
N ASP A 119 14.70 -9.75 -3.89
CA ASP A 119 13.70 -10.64 -4.50
C ASP A 119 12.83 -11.33 -3.43
N THR A 120 13.45 -11.85 -2.37
CA THR A 120 12.74 -12.47 -1.24
C THR A 120 11.83 -11.46 -0.54
N VAL A 121 12.33 -10.26 -0.27
CA VAL A 121 11.55 -9.20 0.40
C VAL A 121 10.34 -8.80 -0.45
N VAL A 122 10.51 -8.62 -1.77
CA VAL A 122 9.40 -8.29 -2.69
C VAL A 122 8.33 -9.37 -2.67
N GLN A 123 8.73 -10.65 -2.72
CA GLN A 123 7.79 -11.77 -2.67
C GLN A 123 7.00 -11.80 -1.36
N THR A 124 7.64 -11.54 -0.21
CA THR A 124 6.93 -11.47 1.07
C THR A 124 5.94 -10.30 1.11
N PHE A 125 6.34 -9.13 0.61
CA PHE A 125 5.47 -7.96 0.52
C PHE A 125 4.25 -8.16 -0.39
N ALA A 126 4.43 -8.83 -1.54
CA ALA A 126 3.34 -9.16 -2.44
C ALA A 126 2.30 -10.08 -1.77
N LYS A 127 2.78 -11.11 -1.06
CA LYS A 127 1.92 -12.04 -0.30
C LYS A 127 1.17 -11.35 0.85
N GLU A 128 1.81 -10.40 1.52
CA GLU A 128 1.18 -9.57 2.56
C GLU A 128 0.01 -8.78 1.97
N LYS A 129 0.20 -8.05 0.86
CA LYS A 129 -0.86 -7.28 0.20
C LYS A 129 -2.05 -8.17 -0.22
N ASP A 130 -1.79 -9.35 -0.77
CA ASP A 130 -2.85 -10.29 -1.16
C ASP A 130 -3.64 -10.84 0.05
N SER A 131 -2.96 -11.06 1.17
CA SER A 131 -3.56 -11.59 2.40
C SER A 131 -4.44 -10.54 3.10
N THR A 132 -4.07 -9.26 3.04
CA THR A 132 -4.87 -8.16 3.61
C THR A 132 -6.13 -7.90 2.79
N VAL A 133 -6.10 -8.12 1.47
CA VAL A 133 -7.29 -8.07 0.59
C VAL A 133 -8.23 -9.25 0.83
N ARG A 134 -7.69 -10.43 1.20
CA ARG A 134 -8.46 -11.66 1.49
C ARG A 134 -8.93 -11.82 2.94
N LYS A 135 -8.68 -10.85 3.82
CA LYS A 135 -9.42 -10.73 5.07
C LYS A 135 -10.52 -9.69 4.86
N PRO A 136 -11.64 -10.00 4.16
CA PRO A 136 -12.85 -9.29 4.48
C PRO A 136 -13.05 -9.48 5.97
N MET A 137 -13.42 -8.40 6.64
CA MET A 137 -13.90 -8.38 8.00
C MET A 137 -15.14 -9.30 8.10
N LEU A 138 -14.93 -10.62 8.06
CA LEU A 138 -15.92 -11.63 8.44
C LEU A 138 -15.95 -11.61 9.98
N LEU A 139 -16.44 -10.48 10.48
CA LEU A 139 -17.20 -10.45 11.71
C LEU A 139 -18.31 -11.49 11.52
N TRP A 140 -18.36 -12.46 12.42
CA TRP A 140 -19.43 -13.43 12.45
C TRP A 140 -20.76 -12.66 12.42
N TRP A 141 -21.58 -12.91 11.39
CA TRP A 141 -22.97 -12.44 11.35
C TRP A 141 -23.85 -13.62 11.78
N PRO A 142 -24.50 -13.57 12.96
CA PRO A 142 -25.45 -14.60 13.37
C PRO A 142 -26.75 -14.37 12.60
N GLY A 143 -26.80 -14.79 11.33
CA GLY A 143 -27.99 -14.57 10.51
C GLY A 143 -27.89 -14.95 9.04
N ALA A 144 -26.89 -15.74 8.60
CA ALA A 144 -26.86 -16.20 7.23
C ALA A 144 -27.96 -17.25 6.98
N PRO A 145 -28.90 -17.04 6.03
CA PRO A 145 -29.94 -18.00 5.74
C PRO A 145 -29.33 -19.21 5.02
N THR A 146 -29.58 -20.40 5.55
CA THR A 146 -29.29 -21.66 4.85
C THR A 146 -30.31 -21.82 3.73
N PHE A 147 -29.86 -21.69 2.49
CA PHE A 147 -30.66 -22.10 1.35
C PHE A 147 -30.66 -23.64 1.30
N THR A 148 -31.84 -24.22 1.50
CA THR A 148 -32.19 -25.62 1.23
C THR A 148 -32.38 -25.85 -0.25
#